data_AF-M5TDQ7-F1
#
_entry.id   AF-M5TDQ7-F1
#
_cell.length_a   1.000
_cell.length_b   1.000
_cell.length_c   1.000
_cell.angle_alpha   90.00
_cell.angle_beta   90.00
_cell.angle_gamma   90.00
#
_symmetry.space_group_name_H-M   'P 1'
#
loop_
_entity.id
_entity.type
_entity.pdbx_description
1 polymer ?
#
loop_
_entity_poly.entity_id
_entity_poly.type
_entity_poly.pdbx_seq_one_letter_code
_entity_poly.pdbx_strand_id
1 'polypeptide(L)'
;MTTEPTEEAETPEAAPEVVLQYNKDDVDEHGFTSVWNVAAATCDGDTARTRDMAGRILGFLCKKEYEHVVVSSTDAQYLDEWFEREKAIIYNWKADSETTDAITQHAQVPAASMISFLKREKFKPTANYSPRRADRVAWFQEKWGIG
;
A
#
# COMPACT_ATOMS: atom_id res chain seq x y z
N MET A 1 -4.94 -49.74 27.91
CA MET A 1 -5.18 -48.44 28.58
C MET A 1 -4.33 -47.42 27.85
N THR A 2 -5.04 -46.57 27.12
CA THR A 2 -4.61 -45.43 26.31
C THR A 2 -3.88 -44.39 27.16
N THR A 3 -2.84 -43.75 26.62
CA THR A 3 -2.75 -42.30 26.42
C THR A 3 -1.41 -41.93 25.79
N GLU A 4 -1.49 -41.51 24.52
CA GLU A 4 -0.50 -40.68 23.84
C GLU A 4 -0.47 -39.28 24.48
N PRO A 5 0.68 -38.63 24.66
CA PRO A 5 0.73 -37.21 24.96
C PRO A 5 0.66 -36.39 23.66
N THR A 6 -0.53 -35.82 23.46
CA THR A 6 -0.86 -34.47 23.00
C THR A 6 0.20 -33.68 22.22
N GLU A 7 -0.14 -33.48 20.95
CA GLU A 7 0.30 -32.43 20.03
C GLU A 7 0.15 -31.04 20.67
N GLU A 8 1.27 -30.37 20.94
CA GLU A 8 1.31 -28.96 21.32
C GLU A 8 0.98 -28.13 20.07
N ALA A 9 -0.24 -27.60 20.03
CA ALA A 9 -0.64 -26.61 19.05
C ALA A 9 0.14 -25.31 19.32
N GLU A 10 1.15 -25.04 18.49
CA GLU A 10 1.81 -23.74 18.40
C GLU A 10 0.74 -22.65 18.17
N THR A 11 0.52 -21.85 19.20
CA THR A 11 -0.29 -20.64 19.12
C THR A 11 0.40 -19.71 18.14
N PRO A 12 -0.28 -19.22 17.07
CA PRO A 12 0.36 -18.28 16.16
C PRO A 12 0.64 -16.99 16.93
N GLU A 13 1.92 -16.76 17.18
CA GLU A 13 2.49 -15.55 17.74
C GLU A 13 1.86 -14.35 17.02
N ALA A 14 1.06 -13.58 17.75
CA ALA A 14 0.37 -12.43 17.22
C ALA A 14 1.42 -11.44 16.72
N ALA A 15 1.56 -11.36 15.39
CA ALA A 15 2.39 -10.36 14.75
C ALA A 15 2.11 -8.99 15.37
N PRO A 16 3.14 -8.17 15.62
CA PRO A 16 2.97 -6.88 16.29
C PRO A 16 1.83 -6.11 15.61
N GLU A 17 0.87 -5.62 16.40
CA GLU A 17 -0.21 -4.77 15.90
C GLU A 17 0.43 -3.50 15.34
N VAL A 18 0.70 -3.50 14.04
CA VAL A 18 1.16 -2.29 13.35
C VAL A 18 -0.01 -1.32 13.33
N VAL A 19 0.08 -0.29 14.16
CA VAL A 19 -0.91 0.78 14.21
C VAL A 19 -0.64 1.69 13.02
N LEU A 20 -1.49 1.61 11.99
CA LEU A 20 -1.46 2.54 10.86
C LEU A 20 -1.68 3.97 11.36
N GLN A 21 -0.75 4.85 11.03
CA GLN A 21 -0.78 6.27 11.41
C GLN A 21 -0.35 7.12 10.20
N TYR A 22 -0.78 8.38 10.19
CA TYR A 22 -0.26 9.41 9.27
C TYR A 22 0.18 10.61 10.11
N ASN A 23 1.23 11.30 9.67
CA ASN A 23 1.59 12.58 10.25
C ASN A 23 0.70 13.67 9.67
N LYS A 24 0.20 14.57 10.52
CA LYS A 24 -0.63 15.70 10.07
C LYS A 24 0.16 16.72 9.27
N ASP A 25 1.47 16.80 9.45
CA ASP A 25 2.32 17.71 8.70
C ASP A 25 2.55 17.25 7.25
N ASP A 26 2.37 15.95 6.97
CA ASP A 26 2.50 15.35 5.64
C ASP A 26 1.18 15.35 4.86
N VAL A 27 0.14 15.94 5.45
CA VAL A 27 -1.19 16.06 4.86
C VAL A 27 -1.37 17.49 4.35
N ASP A 28 -1.83 17.62 3.10
CA ASP A 28 -2.09 18.91 2.49
C ASP A 28 -3.35 19.62 3.05
N GLU A 29 -3.62 20.82 2.55
CA GLU A 29 -4.79 21.63 2.94
C GLU A 29 -6.14 20.93 2.67
N HIS A 30 -6.16 19.92 1.81
CA HIS A 30 -7.33 19.16 1.40
C HIS A 30 -7.45 17.80 2.10
N GLY A 31 -6.50 17.42 2.95
CA GLY A 31 -6.53 16.15 3.66
C GLY A 31 -5.87 14.99 2.91
N PHE A 32 -5.15 15.25 1.81
CA PHE A 32 -4.45 14.27 1.01
C PHE A 32 -2.99 14.11 1.43
N THR A 33 -2.49 12.89 1.24
CA THR A 33 -1.10 12.50 1.48
C THR A 33 -0.74 11.38 0.51
N SER A 34 0.55 11.16 0.25
CA SER A 34 0.98 10.01 -0.51
C SER A 34 0.81 8.70 0.30
N VAL A 35 0.60 7.59 -0.40
CA VAL A 35 0.64 6.24 0.22
C VAL A 35 1.99 5.99 0.90
N TRP A 36 3.07 6.51 0.29
CA TRP A 36 4.42 6.47 0.87
C TRP A 36 4.48 7.14 2.24
N ASN A 37 3.97 8.36 2.39
CA ASN A 37 4.04 9.10 3.65
C ASN A 37 3.28 8.39 4.80
N VAL A 38 2.15 7.74 4.49
CA VAL A 38 1.42 6.96 5.49
C VAL A 38 2.20 5.72 5.91
N ALA A 39 2.84 5.04 4.95
CA ALA A 39 3.74 3.93 5.25
C ALA A 39 4.95 4.40 6.08
N ALA A 40 5.53 5.55 5.74
CA ALA A 40 6.70 6.12 6.40
C ALA A 40 6.40 6.49 7.86
N ALA A 41 5.25 7.14 8.10
CA ALA A 41 4.77 7.47 9.44
C ALA A 41 4.49 6.22 10.28
N THR A 42 4.16 5.09 9.65
CA THR A 42 3.92 3.82 10.33
C THR A 42 5.21 3.04 10.61
N CYS A 43 6.28 3.30 9.85
CA CYS A 43 7.57 2.59 9.93
C CYS A 43 8.69 3.42 10.55
N ASP A 44 8.37 4.51 11.25
CA ASP A 44 9.33 5.43 11.89
C ASP A 44 10.43 5.93 10.95
N GLY A 45 10.13 6.07 9.66
CA GLY A 45 11.07 6.56 8.63
C GLY A 45 12.13 5.56 8.16
N ASP A 46 12.06 4.27 8.53
CA ASP A 46 12.91 3.23 7.93
C ASP A 46 12.51 3.01 6.46
N THR A 47 13.36 3.42 5.51
CA THR A 47 13.08 3.35 4.07
C THR A 47 12.77 1.94 3.58
N ALA A 48 13.48 0.91 4.06
CA ALA A 48 13.29 -0.45 3.58
C ALA A 48 11.94 -1.02 4.05
N ARG A 49 11.59 -0.76 5.31
CA ARG A 49 10.29 -1.13 5.87
C ARG A 49 9.14 -0.32 5.27
N THR A 50 9.37 0.97 5.05
CA THR A 50 8.42 1.89 4.41
C THR A 50 8.08 1.39 3.01
N ARG A 51 9.08 0.99 2.22
CA ARG A 51 8.85 0.45 0.87
C ARG A 51 8.02 -0.83 0.90
N ASP A 52 8.35 -1.78 1.78
CA ASP A 52 7.56 -3.01 1.94
C ASP A 52 6.11 -2.70 2.33
N MET A 53 5.93 -1.81 3.32
CA MET A 53 4.62 -1.40 3.80
C MET A 53 3.80 -0.67 2.73
N ALA A 54 4.41 0.27 2.02
CA ALA A 54 3.77 1.03 0.94
C ALA A 54 3.33 0.10 -0.20
N GLY A 55 4.18 -0.86 -0.60
CA GLY A 55 3.84 -1.88 -1.59
C GLY A 55 2.67 -2.76 -1.17
N ARG A 56 2.61 -3.15 0.12
CA ARG A 56 1.50 -3.94 0.68
C ARG A 56 0.20 -3.16 0.77
N ILE A 57 0.26 -1.90 1.21
CA ILE A 57 -0.89 -0.99 1.23
C ILE A 57 -1.42 -0.84 -0.19
N LEU A 58 -0.56 -0.50 -1.15
CA LEU A 58 -0.94 -0.34 -2.55
C LEU A 58 -1.56 -1.62 -3.14
N GLY A 59 -0.94 -2.78 -2.89
CA GLY A 59 -1.47 -4.08 -3.29
C GLY A 59 -2.85 -4.36 -2.70
N PHE A 60 -3.09 -3.97 -1.45
CA PHE A 60 -4.38 -4.11 -0.79
C PHE A 60 -5.44 -3.16 -1.37
N LEU A 61 -5.09 -1.89 -1.56
CA LEU A 61 -5.98 -0.89 -2.16
C LEU A 61 -6.43 -1.32 -3.56
N CYS A 62 -5.49 -1.80 -4.37
CA CYS A 62 -5.79 -2.36 -5.69
C CYS A 62 -6.70 -3.59 -5.59
N LYS A 63 -6.42 -4.54 -4.71
CA LYS A 63 -7.24 -5.75 -4.52
C LYS A 63 -8.66 -5.44 -4.06
N LYS A 64 -8.86 -4.33 -3.37
CA LYS A 64 -10.16 -3.85 -2.88
C LYS A 64 -10.76 -2.75 -3.74
N GLU A 65 -10.16 -2.47 -4.90
CA GLU A 65 -10.60 -1.47 -5.87
C GLU A 65 -10.88 -0.10 -5.25
N TYR A 66 -10.00 0.36 -4.35
CA TYR A 66 -10.16 1.66 -3.68
C TYR A 66 -10.12 2.80 -4.69
N GLU A 67 -11.18 3.61 -4.74
CA GLU A 67 -11.42 4.59 -5.82
C GLU A 67 -10.93 6.01 -5.51
N HIS A 68 -10.54 6.30 -4.27
CA HIS A 68 -10.13 7.66 -3.88
C HIS A 68 -8.61 7.87 -4.00
N VAL A 69 -7.95 7.16 -4.92
CA VAL A 69 -6.57 7.46 -5.26
C VAL A 69 -6.57 8.56 -6.30
N VAL A 70 -5.80 9.61 -6.05
CA VAL A 70 -5.64 10.75 -6.93
C VAL A 70 -4.17 10.87 -7.29
N VAL A 71 -3.89 11.33 -8.50
CA VAL A 71 -2.55 11.66 -8.97
C VAL A 71 -2.63 13.02 -9.65
N SER A 72 -1.59 13.85 -9.44
CA SER A 72 -1.56 15.15 -10.12
C SER A 72 -1.42 14.95 -11.62
N SER A 73 -1.91 15.90 -12.43
CA SER A 73 -1.76 15.81 -13.89
C SER A 73 -0.28 15.70 -14.35
N THR A 74 0.64 16.35 -13.64
CA THR A 74 2.08 16.25 -13.91
C THR A 74 2.64 14.88 -13.53
N ASP A 75 2.26 14.34 -12.38
CA ASP A 75 2.71 13.02 -11.93
C ASP A 75 2.10 11.89 -12.77
N ALA A 76 0.87 12.06 -13.24
CA ALA A 76 0.21 11.10 -14.13
C ALA A 76 0.99 10.98 -15.44
N GLN A 77 1.37 12.11 -16.03
CA GLN A 77 2.21 12.11 -17.24
C GLN A 77 3.57 11.47 -16.97
N TYR A 78 4.20 11.78 -15.83
CA TYR A 78 5.47 11.18 -15.44
C TYR A 78 5.38 9.65 -15.30
N LEU A 79 4.34 9.16 -14.62
CA LEU A 79 4.11 7.72 -14.45
C LEU A 79 3.79 7.03 -15.77
N ASP A 80 3.06 7.68 -16.68
CA ASP A 80 2.78 7.16 -18.01
C ASP A 80 4.06 7.06 -18.85
N GLU A 81 4.87 8.12 -18.91
CA GLU A 81 6.17 8.12 -19.59
C GLU A 81 7.11 7.04 -19.01
N TRP A 82 7.08 6.84 -17.69
CA TRP A 82 7.85 5.76 -17.06
C TRP A 82 7.26 4.39 -17.42
N PHE A 83 5.95 4.22 -17.43
CA PHE A 83 5.30 2.96 -17.81
C PHE A 83 5.60 2.58 -19.26
N GLU A 84 5.69 3.54 -20.17
CA GLU A 84 6.10 3.31 -21.56
C GLU A 84 7.53 2.77 -21.66
N ARG A 85 8.46 3.31 -20.85
CA ARG A 85 9.86 2.86 -20.80
C ARG A 85 10.03 1.55 -20.04
N GLU A 86 9.34 1.42 -18.92
CA GLU A 86 9.47 0.35 -17.96
C GLU A 86 8.09 -0.02 -17.38
N LYS A 87 7.46 -1.01 -18.02
CA LYS A 87 6.15 -1.52 -17.58
C LYS A 87 6.17 -2.10 -16.16
N ALA A 88 7.36 -2.40 -15.61
CA ALA A 88 7.52 -2.92 -14.27
C ALA A 88 6.96 -1.98 -13.19
N ILE A 89 6.79 -0.68 -13.48
CA ILE A 89 6.26 0.29 -12.51
C ILE A 89 4.88 -0.07 -11.94
N ILE A 90 4.00 -0.66 -12.76
CA ILE A 90 2.67 -1.12 -12.33
C ILE A 90 2.72 -2.56 -11.78
N TYR A 91 3.78 -3.32 -12.06
CA TYR A 91 3.84 -4.75 -11.77
C TYR A 91 4.76 -5.15 -10.61
N ASN A 92 5.72 -4.33 -10.20
CA ASN A 92 6.78 -4.73 -9.28
C ASN A 92 6.73 -3.99 -7.93
N TRP A 93 5.60 -4.08 -7.23
CA TRP A 93 5.43 -3.50 -5.90
C TRP A 93 6.04 -4.41 -4.83
N LYS A 94 7.35 -4.26 -4.59
CA LYS A 94 8.15 -5.05 -3.65
C LYS A 94 9.12 -4.16 -2.86
N ALA A 95 9.53 -4.66 -1.69
CA ALA A 95 10.48 -4.01 -0.78
C ALA A 95 11.88 -3.74 -1.36
N ASP A 96 12.23 -4.36 -2.49
CA ASP A 96 13.51 -4.20 -3.19
C ASP A 96 13.41 -3.36 -4.47
N SER A 97 12.20 -2.92 -4.85
CA SER A 97 12.00 -2.23 -6.13
C SER A 97 11.73 -0.75 -5.95
N GLU A 98 12.59 0.07 -6.53
CA GLU A 98 12.42 1.53 -6.65
C GLU A 98 11.11 1.92 -7.36
N THR A 99 10.55 1.02 -8.17
CA THR A 99 9.24 1.26 -8.79
C THR A 99 8.11 1.39 -7.78
N THR A 100 8.23 0.72 -6.62
CA THR A 100 7.30 0.88 -5.49
C THR A 100 7.37 2.30 -4.96
N ASP A 101 8.58 2.85 -4.82
CA ASP A 101 8.80 4.20 -4.28
C ASP A 101 8.15 5.21 -5.22
N ALA A 102 8.46 5.12 -6.51
CA ALA A 102 7.89 5.99 -7.53
C ALA A 102 6.35 5.97 -7.47
N ILE A 103 5.72 4.82 -7.66
CA ILE A 103 4.26 4.77 -7.74
C ILE A 103 3.57 5.18 -6.43
N THR A 104 4.13 4.85 -5.27
CA THR A 104 3.48 5.15 -3.97
C THR A 104 3.70 6.58 -3.49
N GLN A 105 4.76 7.25 -3.95
CA GLN A 105 4.96 8.69 -3.70
C GLN A 105 3.99 9.54 -4.51
N HIS A 106 3.64 9.11 -5.72
CA HIS A 106 2.70 9.81 -6.59
C HIS A 106 1.23 9.40 -6.38
N ALA A 107 0.96 8.31 -5.65
CA ALA A 107 -0.38 7.90 -5.27
C ALA A 107 -0.90 8.73 -4.09
N GLN A 108 -1.64 9.80 -4.36
CA GLN A 108 -2.27 10.63 -3.32
C GLN A 108 -3.59 9.99 -2.86
N VAL A 109 -3.84 10.04 -1.55
CA VAL A 109 -5.02 9.46 -0.93
C VAL A 109 -5.49 10.35 0.21
N PRO A 110 -6.82 10.45 0.47
CA PRO A 110 -7.30 11.12 1.66
C PRO A 110 -6.88 10.34 2.90
N ALA A 111 -6.00 10.91 3.74
CA ALA A 111 -5.29 10.19 4.79
C ALA A 111 -6.25 9.50 5.78
N ALA A 112 -7.24 10.26 6.26
CA ALA A 112 -8.23 9.77 7.21
C ALA A 112 -9.15 8.69 6.62
N SER A 113 -9.57 8.85 5.37
CA SER A 113 -10.43 7.89 4.66
C SER A 113 -9.69 6.58 4.40
N MET A 114 -8.43 6.66 3.96
CA MET A 114 -7.62 5.47 3.73
C MET A 114 -7.39 4.69 5.02
N ILE A 115 -7.00 5.34 6.12
CA ILE A 115 -6.82 4.62 7.40
C ILE A 115 -8.13 3.98 7.86
N SER A 116 -9.25 4.69 7.76
CA SER A 116 -10.56 4.16 8.13
C SER A 116 -10.93 2.95 7.26
N PHE A 117 -10.63 3.00 5.97
CA PHE A 117 -10.81 1.91 5.03
C PHE A 117 -9.95 0.69 5.37
N LEU A 118 -8.64 0.89 5.60
CA LEU A 118 -7.72 -0.18 5.96
C LEU A 118 -8.14 -0.89 7.25
N LYS A 119 -8.58 -0.13 8.26
CA LYS A 119 -9.12 -0.69 9.52
C LYS A 119 -10.41 -1.47 9.28
N ARG A 120 -11.37 -0.90 8.54
CA ARG A 120 -12.66 -1.53 8.23
C ARG A 120 -12.49 -2.85 7.47
N GLU A 121 -11.61 -2.86 6.48
CA GLU A 121 -11.31 -4.02 5.65
C GLU A 121 -10.31 -4.99 6.29
N LYS A 122 -9.90 -4.73 7.54
CA LYS A 122 -8.98 -5.56 8.34
C LYS A 122 -7.66 -5.83 7.61
N PHE A 123 -7.04 -4.77 7.11
CA PHE A 123 -5.70 -4.81 6.53
C PHE A 123 -4.73 -5.48 7.51
N LYS A 124 -3.93 -6.42 6.99
CA LYS A 124 -2.90 -7.14 7.73
C LYS A 124 -1.53 -6.74 7.18
N PRO A 125 -0.74 -5.97 7.92
CA PRO A 125 0.58 -5.49 7.46
C PRO A 125 1.57 -6.61 7.15
N THR A 126 1.39 -7.79 7.74
CA THR A 126 2.23 -8.97 7.46
C THR A 126 1.73 -9.81 6.29
N ALA A 127 0.51 -9.60 5.82
CA ALA A 127 -0.06 -10.36 4.71
C ALA A 127 0.54 -9.90 3.37
N ASN A 128 0.69 -10.85 2.45
CA ASN A 128 1.08 -10.56 1.08
C ASN A 128 -0.16 -10.26 0.24
N TYR A 129 -0.23 -9.04 -0.30
CA TYR A 129 -1.28 -8.61 -1.20
C TYR A 129 -0.72 -8.48 -2.61
N SER A 130 -0.88 -9.54 -3.41
CA SER A 130 -0.44 -9.56 -4.80
C SER A 130 -1.66 -9.62 -5.73
N PRO A 131 -2.23 -8.46 -6.14
CA PRO A 131 -3.28 -8.42 -7.15
C PRO A 131 -2.74 -8.86 -8.52
N ARG A 132 -3.61 -9.40 -9.38
CA ARG A 132 -3.20 -9.87 -10.72
C ARG A 132 -2.77 -8.67 -11.55
N ARG A 133 -1.86 -8.89 -12.51
CA ARG A 133 -1.36 -7.81 -13.40
C ARG A 133 -2.49 -7.06 -14.11
N ALA A 134 -3.51 -7.77 -14.59
CA ALA A 134 -4.68 -7.17 -15.23
C ALA A 134 -5.46 -6.26 -14.27
N ASP A 135 -5.69 -6.72 -13.02
CA ASP A 135 -6.40 -5.94 -12.00
C ASP A 135 -5.64 -4.65 -11.67
N ARG A 136 -4.29 -4.69 -11.64
CA ARG A 136 -3.46 -3.49 -11.40
C ARG A 136 -3.58 -2.45 -12.49
N VAL A 137 -3.54 -2.88 -13.75
CA VAL A 137 -3.65 -1.98 -14.91
C VAL A 137 -5.04 -1.37 -14.95
N ALA A 138 -6.09 -2.18 -14.83
CA ALA A 138 -7.46 -1.69 -14.80
C ALA A 138 -7.68 -0.70 -13.64
N TRP A 139 -7.20 -1.02 -12.45
CA TRP A 139 -7.30 -0.12 -11.30
C TRP A 139 -6.56 1.21 -11.52
N PHE A 140 -5.33 1.17 -12.06
CA PHE A 140 -4.57 2.38 -12.36
C PHE A 140 -5.24 3.24 -13.44
N GLN A 141 -5.74 2.62 -14.52
CA GLN A 141 -6.30 3.35 -15.67
C GLN A 141 -7.75 3.82 -15.46
N GLU A 142 -8.54 3.08 -14.68
CA GLU A 142 -9.99 3.33 -14.57
C GLU A 142 -10.42 3.94 -13.24
N LYS A 143 -9.62 3.78 -12.18
CA LYS A 143 -10.01 4.20 -10.81
C LYS A 143 -9.21 5.36 -10.26
N TRP A 144 -7.99 5.60 -10.75
CA TRP A 144 -7.22 6.75 -10.28
C TRP A 144 -7.80 8.03 -10.86
N GLY A 145 -8.09 8.98 -9.99
CA GLY A 145 -8.49 10.32 -10.38
C GLY A 145 -7.27 11.12 -10.81
N ILE A 146 -7.36 11.82 -11.94
CA ILE A 146 -6.40 12.85 -12.31
C ILE A 146 -6.93 14.18 -11.78
N GLY A 147 -6.20 14.81 -10.86
CA GLY A 147 -6.63 15.99 -10.10
C GLY A 147 -5.63 17.13 -10.11
#